data_AF-A0A2L0FBI7-F1
#
_entry.id   AF-A0A2L0FBI7-F1
#
_cell.length_a   1.000
_cell.length_b   1.000
_cell.length_c   1.000
_cell.angle_alpha   90.00
_cell.angle_beta   90.00
_cell.angle_gamma   90.00
#
_symmetry.space_group_name_H-M   'P 1'
#
loop_
_entity.id
_entity.type
_entity.pdbx_description
1 polymer ?
#
loop_
_entity_poly.entity_id
_entity_poly.type
_entity_poly.pdbx_seq_one_letter_code
_entity_poly.pdbx_strand_id
1 'polypeptide(L)'
;MLAVHCPRCGRPAPVSLASPDLMACAACHYRGPPPADASHGLRAAAHVLFQTDVRRRQLSEALRRTLATASRRHARLLVVFALAAVPVTGFCAVMLLGMWVSPNTEGNLVMGAMTVAAWLGTVGTGAAVLAFVRRRQRRIEEACAARPPAAPGEPAACHVCGAPLDGGDGGGGVIARCGFCAADNLVAPAVLERARARQVVLLRSFEQAVSAELAAFSRATSGAAAAVVAIALAVPAAVVVIAMIVVITAESRRVPADVTVRYVVVGTPVGQCVGKIAVRKDGSTVVLFSSFRRDELPEEQLIAPGSPIEDLAPGSFVGRAVTSTRGAGVVVEVFSSPLTGNTAEVRRDDGTSFNSSIAGLCLDARPAR
;
A
#
# COMPACT_ATOMS: atom_id res chain seq x y z
N MET A 1 1.55 18.57 31.62
CA MET A 1 1.18 19.77 32.40
C MET A 1 2.29 20.03 33.38
N LEU A 2 2.80 21.26 33.45
CA LEU A 2 3.77 21.59 34.48
C LEU A 2 3.04 21.60 35.82
N ALA A 3 3.49 20.78 36.76
CA ALA A 3 2.91 20.68 38.08
C ALA A 3 4.01 20.58 39.12
N VAL A 4 3.79 21.23 40.26
CA VAL A 4 4.68 21.15 41.43
C VAL A 4 3.86 20.67 42.61
N HIS A 5 4.50 20.01 43.58
CA HIS A 5 3.79 19.60 44.79
C HIS A 5 3.42 20.83 45.61
N CYS A 6 2.16 20.92 46.03
CA CYS A 6 1.68 22.02 46.85
C CYS A 6 2.39 22.01 48.21
N PRO A 7 2.99 23.13 48.67
CA PRO A 7 3.71 23.17 49.94
C PRO A 7 2.80 22.93 51.15
N ARG A 8 1.49 23.11 51.00
CA ARG A 8 0.52 22.95 52.10
C ARG A 8 -0.09 21.56 52.21
N CYS A 9 -0.43 20.92 51.09
CA CYS A 9 -1.17 19.65 51.08
C CYS A 9 -0.45 18.51 50.34
N GLY A 10 0.74 18.76 49.77
CA GLY A 10 1.52 17.79 49.02
C GLY A 10 0.93 17.38 47.66
N ARG A 11 -0.32 17.70 47.35
CA ARG A 11 -0.93 17.33 46.05
C ARG A 11 -0.31 18.12 44.90
N PRO A 12 -0.17 17.53 43.69
CA PRO A 12 0.33 18.24 42.52
C PRO A 12 -0.62 19.40 42.17
N ALA A 13 -0.05 20.59 42.03
CA ALA A 13 -0.76 21.80 41.65
C ALA A 13 -0.23 22.32 40.30
N PRO A 14 -1.11 22.83 39.41
CA PRO A 14 -0.72 23.50 38.18
C PRO A 14 0.28 24.62 38.45
N VAL A 15 1.27 24.77 37.59
CA VAL A 15 2.08 25.99 37.49
C VAL A 15 2.15 26.48 36.05
N SER A 16 2.32 27.80 35.93
CA SER A 16 2.42 28.51 34.66
C SER A 16 3.77 29.20 34.57
N LEU A 17 4.43 29.08 33.42
CA LEU A 17 5.63 29.87 33.10
C LEU A 17 5.28 31.35 32.89
N ALA A 18 3.99 31.68 32.73
CA ALA A 18 3.56 33.07 32.67
C ALA A 18 3.54 33.78 34.01
N SER A 19 3.45 33.02 35.10
CA SER A 19 3.46 33.51 36.46
C SER A 19 4.31 32.57 37.32
N PRO A 20 5.65 32.54 37.11
CA PRO A 20 6.52 31.54 37.75
C PRO A 20 6.53 31.65 39.28
N ASP A 21 6.13 32.80 39.81
CA ASP A 21 6.07 33.11 41.24
C ASP A 21 4.69 32.88 41.86
N LEU A 22 3.73 32.37 41.11
CA LEU A 22 2.36 32.14 41.58
C LEU A 22 1.90 30.72 41.23
N MET A 23 1.46 29.97 42.25
CA MET A 23 0.76 28.71 42.10
C MET A 23 -0.63 28.77 42.77
N ALA A 24 -1.57 28.02 42.21
CA ALA A 24 -2.92 27.85 42.77
C ALA A 24 -3.22 26.36 42.91
N CYS A 25 -3.40 25.89 44.14
CA CYS A 25 -3.77 24.50 44.41
C CYS A 25 -5.29 24.35 44.48
N ALA A 26 -5.87 23.60 43.54
CA ALA A 26 -7.30 23.32 43.53
C ALA A 26 -7.78 22.49 44.74
N ALA A 27 -6.90 21.68 45.34
CA ALA A 27 -7.29 20.75 46.40
C ALA A 27 -7.38 21.38 47.81
N CYS A 28 -6.54 22.37 48.12
CA CYS A 28 -6.52 23.03 49.43
C CYS A 28 -6.68 24.55 49.33
N HIS A 29 -7.02 25.05 48.15
CA HIS A 29 -7.18 26.48 47.82
C HIS A 29 -5.97 27.36 48.14
N TYR A 30 -4.78 26.78 48.28
CA TYR A 30 -3.54 27.55 48.47
C TYR A 30 -3.26 28.41 47.25
N ARG A 31 -3.06 29.71 47.45
CA ARG A 31 -2.55 30.66 46.45
C ARG A 31 -1.32 31.33 47.03
N GLY A 32 -0.19 31.18 46.36
CA GLY A 32 1.08 31.71 46.85
C GLY A 32 2.25 31.26 45.97
N PRO A 33 3.49 31.56 46.38
CA PRO A 33 4.66 31.15 45.62
C PRO A 33 4.86 29.63 45.65
N PRO A 34 5.35 29.02 44.55
CA PRO A 34 5.78 27.64 44.58
C PRO A 34 7.03 27.48 45.48
N PRO A 35 7.39 26.24 45.89
CA PRO A 35 8.62 25.98 46.64
C PRO A 35 9.85 26.63 45.97
N ALA A 36 10.82 27.09 46.77
CA ALA A 36 11.96 27.88 46.30
C ALA A 36 12.68 27.24 45.09
N ASP A 37 13.00 25.94 45.18
CA ASP A 37 13.66 25.20 44.11
C ASP A 37 12.84 25.16 42.81
N ALA A 38 11.52 25.00 42.95
CA ALA A 38 10.61 25.00 41.82
C ALA A 38 10.47 26.40 41.20
N SER A 39 10.38 27.45 42.02
CA SER A 39 10.32 28.83 41.55
C SER A 39 11.55 29.21 40.73
N HIS A 40 12.76 28.81 41.18
CA HIS A 40 14.00 29.04 40.45
C HIS A 40 13.99 28.33 39.09
N GLY A 41 13.60 27.05 39.06
CA GLY A 41 13.46 26.28 37.82
C GLY A 41 12.43 26.85 36.86
N LEU A 42 11.29 27.34 37.36
CA LEU A 42 10.25 27.97 36.53
C LEU A 42 10.71 29.29 35.94
N ARG A 43 11.44 30.13 36.70
CA ARG A 43 12.02 31.37 36.17
C ARG A 43 13.08 31.10 35.11
N ALA A 44 13.96 30.13 35.33
CA ALA A 44 14.95 29.72 34.34
C ALA A 44 14.28 29.22 33.05
N ALA A 45 13.28 28.34 33.17
CA ALA A 45 12.52 27.85 32.01
C ALA A 45 11.75 28.97 31.28
N ALA A 46 11.15 29.91 32.02
CA ALA A 46 10.50 31.08 31.44
C ALA A 46 11.51 31.95 30.68
N HIS A 47 12.70 32.18 31.23
CA HIS A 47 13.76 32.93 30.57
C HIS A 47 14.19 32.30 29.24
N VAL A 48 14.44 30.99 29.21
CA VAL A 48 14.76 30.24 27.98
C VAL A 48 13.63 30.34 26.95
N LEU A 49 12.38 30.23 27.40
CA LEU A 49 11.22 30.36 26.53
C LEU A 49 11.14 31.74 25.88
N PHE A 50 11.45 32.80 26.61
CA PHE A 50 11.44 34.17 26.10
C PHE A 50 12.61 34.48 25.16
N GLN A 51 13.77 33.85 25.36
CA GLN A 51 14.90 33.97 24.44
C GLN A 51 14.68 33.21 23.12
N THR A 52 13.82 32.20 23.10
CA THR A 52 13.52 31.44 21.88
C THR A 52 12.70 32.29 20.91
N ASP A 53 13.09 32.34 19.63
CA ASP A 53 12.32 33.08 18.60
C ASP A 53 10.83 32.68 18.60
N VAL A 54 9.96 33.69 18.64
CA VAL A 54 8.49 33.54 18.57
C VAL A 54 8.08 32.72 17.35
N ARG A 55 8.77 32.86 16.21
CA ARG A 55 8.46 32.12 14.99
C ARG A 55 8.56 30.60 15.15
N ARG A 56 9.43 30.12 16.05
CA ARG A 56 9.56 28.68 16.34
C ARG A 56 8.39 28.11 17.13
N ARG A 57 7.60 28.98 17.77
CA ARG A 57 6.43 28.65 18.60
C ARG A 57 5.11 28.83 17.86
N GLN A 58 5.17 29.45 16.67
CA GLN A 58 4.01 29.67 15.81
C GLN A 58 3.93 28.60 14.74
N LEU A 59 2.70 28.21 14.41
CA LEU A 59 2.44 27.34 13.28
C LEU A 59 2.63 28.15 11.99
N SER A 60 3.32 27.57 11.01
CA SER A 60 3.34 28.17 9.67
C SER A 60 1.92 28.25 9.11
N GLU A 61 1.66 29.27 8.28
CA GLU A 61 0.33 29.48 7.69
C GLU A 61 -0.15 28.26 6.88
N ALA A 62 0.77 27.52 6.25
CA ALA A 62 0.47 26.27 5.55
C ALA A 62 0.01 25.17 6.54
N LEU A 63 0.68 25.05 7.69
CA LEU A 63 0.31 24.07 8.71
C LEU A 63 -1.00 24.45 9.41
N ARG A 64 -1.22 25.74 9.65
CA ARG A 64 -2.47 26.30 10.20
C ARG A 64 -3.67 25.93 9.34
N ARG A 65 -3.57 26.18 8.02
CA ARG A 65 -4.57 25.77 7.03
C ARG A 65 -4.75 24.25 6.99
N THR A 66 -3.66 23.50 7.11
CA THR A 66 -3.69 22.03 7.10
C THR A 66 -4.45 21.45 8.30
N LEU A 67 -4.22 22.00 9.50
CA LEU A 67 -4.92 21.56 10.72
C LEU A 67 -6.39 22.00 10.72
N ALA A 68 -6.69 23.22 10.25
CA ALA A 68 -8.07 23.69 10.13
C ALA A 68 -8.91 22.87 9.13
N THR A 69 -8.27 22.36 8.06
CA THR A 69 -8.94 21.56 7.02
C THR A 69 -8.70 20.06 7.15
N ALA A 70 -8.10 19.63 8.25
CA ALA A 70 -7.71 18.25 8.55
C ALA A 70 -8.75 17.20 8.13
N SER A 71 -9.99 17.33 8.60
CA SER A 71 -11.06 16.37 8.33
C SER A 71 -11.40 16.30 6.84
N ARG A 72 -11.56 17.44 6.18
CA ARG A 72 -11.84 17.55 4.74
C ARG A 72 -10.66 17.03 3.90
N ARG A 73 -9.42 17.27 4.33
CA ARG A 73 -8.22 16.82 3.62
C ARG A 73 -8.07 15.31 3.64
N HIS A 74 -8.37 14.64 4.76
CA HIS A 74 -8.39 13.18 4.82
C HIS A 74 -9.42 12.58 3.87
N ALA A 75 -10.63 13.15 3.82
CA ALA A 75 -11.65 12.73 2.86
C ALA A 75 -11.17 12.91 1.42
N ARG A 76 -10.57 14.07 1.09
CA ARG A 76 -10.00 14.32 -0.25
C ARG A 76 -8.87 13.36 -0.60
N LEU A 77 -7.95 13.08 0.32
CA LEU A 77 -6.86 12.12 0.09
C LEU A 77 -7.40 10.71 -0.15
N LEU A 78 -8.42 10.29 0.59
CA LEU A 78 -9.10 9.01 0.36
C LEU A 78 -9.77 8.98 -1.01
N VAL A 79 -10.45 10.05 -1.43
CA VAL A 79 -11.07 10.15 -2.76
C VAL A 79 -10.02 10.10 -3.87
N VAL A 80 -8.93 10.85 -3.75
CA VAL A 80 -7.82 10.85 -4.73
C VAL A 80 -7.18 9.47 -4.80
N PHE A 81 -6.92 8.83 -3.67
CA PHE A 81 -6.38 7.47 -3.63
C PHE A 81 -7.34 6.46 -4.26
N ALA A 82 -8.64 6.54 -3.95
CA ALA A 82 -9.66 5.68 -4.54
C ALA A 82 -9.70 5.85 -6.07
N LEU A 83 -9.76 7.10 -6.57
CA LEU A 83 -9.73 7.39 -8.01
C LEU A 83 -8.45 6.88 -8.69
N ALA A 84 -7.29 7.03 -8.05
CA ALA A 84 -6.02 6.52 -8.57
C ALA A 84 -5.95 4.98 -8.56
N ALA A 85 -6.64 4.31 -7.62
CA ALA A 85 -6.70 2.86 -7.52
C ALA A 85 -7.67 2.22 -8.54
N VAL A 86 -8.64 2.97 -9.07
CA VAL A 86 -9.60 2.49 -10.08
C VAL A 86 -8.92 1.88 -11.32
N PRO A 87 -8.00 2.55 -12.04
CA PRO A 87 -7.40 1.98 -13.24
C PRO A 87 -6.56 0.73 -12.94
N VAL A 88 -5.83 0.71 -11.82
CA VAL A 88 -5.05 -0.45 -11.39
C VAL A 88 -5.97 -1.63 -11.08
N THR A 89 -7.06 -1.38 -10.34
CA THR A 89 -8.05 -2.40 -10.00
C THR A 89 -8.77 -2.91 -11.24
N GLY A 90 -9.14 -2.02 -12.16
CA GLY A 90 -9.76 -2.36 -13.43
C GLY A 90 -8.84 -3.22 -14.30
N PHE A 91 -7.56 -2.86 -14.42
CA PHE A 91 -6.56 -3.65 -15.15
C PHE A 91 -6.38 -5.03 -14.53
N CYS A 92 -6.22 -5.11 -13.20
CA CYS A 92 -6.14 -6.40 -12.50
C CYS A 92 -7.40 -7.25 -12.72
N ALA A 93 -8.60 -6.65 -12.69
CA ALA A 93 -9.86 -7.36 -12.93
C ALA A 93 -9.96 -7.90 -14.37
N VAL A 94 -9.54 -7.11 -15.38
CA VAL A 94 -9.51 -7.55 -16.78
C VAL A 94 -8.50 -8.69 -16.96
N MET A 95 -7.32 -8.61 -16.36
CA MET A 95 -6.33 -9.68 -16.39
C MET A 95 -6.86 -10.96 -15.74
N LEU A 96 -7.48 -10.85 -14.55
CA LEU A 96 -8.10 -11.99 -13.86
C LEU A 96 -9.23 -12.61 -14.67
N LEU A 97 -10.07 -11.80 -15.33
CA LEU A 97 -11.12 -12.30 -16.22
C LEU A 97 -10.53 -13.03 -17.43
N GLY A 98 -9.49 -12.48 -18.05
CA GLY A 98 -8.78 -13.14 -19.16
C GLY A 98 -8.18 -14.49 -18.76
N MET A 99 -7.63 -14.58 -17.54
CA MET A 99 -7.16 -15.85 -16.97
C MET A 99 -8.30 -16.83 -16.69
N TRP A 100 -9.46 -16.34 -16.23
CA TRP A 100 -10.61 -17.21 -15.98
C TRP A 100 -11.18 -17.83 -17.26
N VAL A 101 -11.13 -17.10 -18.38
CA VAL A 101 -11.56 -17.59 -19.71
C VAL A 101 -10.47 -18.46 -20.37
N SER A 102 -9.21 -18.31 -19.96
CA SER A 102 -8.09 -19.06 -20.51
C SER A 102 -8.08 -20.50 -19.98
N PRO A 103 -7.97 -21.53 -20.85
CA PRO A 103 -7.94 -22.93 -20.44
C PRO A 103 -6.58 -23.38 -19.84
N ASN A 104 -5.59 -22.49 -19.71
CA ASN A 104 -4.25 -22.85 -19.21
C ASN A 104 -4.12 -22.71 -17.68
N THR A 105 -4.44 -23.77 -16.94
CA THR A 105 -4.48 -23.77 -15.47
C THR A 105 -3.16 -23.40 -14.78
N GLU A 106 -2.01 -23.87 -15.27
CA GLU A 106 -0.71 -23.62 -14.63
C GLU A 106 -0.22 -22.17 -14.84
N GLY A 107 -0.27 -21.67 -16.08
CA GLY A 107 0.11 -20.29 -16.39
C GLY A 107 -0.81 -19.25 -15.75
N ASN A 108 -2.11 -19.56 -15.67
CA ASN A 108 -3.11 -18.70 -15.02
C ASN A 108 -2.86 -18.57 -13.51
N LEU A 109 -2.35 -19.61 -12.85
CA LEU A 109 -2.12 -19.56 -11.41
C LEU A 109 -0.97 -18.62 -11.05
N VAL A 110 0.16 -18.69 -11.79
CA VAL A 110 1.31 -17.81 -11.56
C VAL A 110 0.97 -16.35 -11.90
N MET A 111 0.39 -16.10 -13.08
CA MET A 111 -0.02 -14.76 -13.49
C MET A 111 -1.12 -14.19 -12.58
N GLY A 112 -2.04 -15.04 -12.11
CA GLY A 112 -3.08 -14.71 -11.15
C GLY A 112 -2.49 -14.27 -9.83
N ALA A 113 -1.58 -15.07 -9.27
CA ALA A 113 -0.88 -14.75 -8.03
C ALA A 113 -0.09 -13.43 -8.13
N MET A 114 0.64 -13.21 -9.23
CA MET A 114 1.38 -11.95 -9.45
C MET A 114 0.44 -10.74 -9.56
N THR A 115 -0.67 -10.88 -10.28
CA THR A 115 -1.67 -9.80 -10.44
C THR A 115 -2.31 -9.43 -9.11
N VAL A 116 -2.70 -10.43 -8.31
CA VAL A 116 -3.27 -10.23 -6.97
C VAL A 116 -2.23 -9.60 -6.04
N ALA A 117 -0.97 -10.08 -6.06
CA ALA A 117 0.11 -9.54 -5.25
C ALA A 117 0.39 -8.06 -5.59
N ALA A 118 0.42 -7.69 -6.87
CA ALA A 118 0.59 -6.30 -7.31
C ALA A 118 -0.57 -5.40 -6.86
N TRP A 119 -1.80 -5.89 -6.94
CA TRP A 119 -2.98 -5.18 -6.45
C TRP A 119 -2.92 -4.97 -4.94
N LEU A 120 -2.66 -6.03 -4.16
CA LEU A 120 -2.51 -5.97 -2.70
C LEU A 120 -1.37 -5.04 -2.29
N GLY A 121 -0.24 -5.05 -3.00
CA GLY A 121 0.89 -4.14 -2.76
C GLY A 121 0.50 -2.67 -2.95
N THR A 122 -0.29 -2.37 -3.98
CA THR A 122 -0.77 -1.00 -4.25
C THR A 122 -1.74 -0.52 -3.15
N VAL A 123 -2.73 -1.35 -2.81
CA VAL A 123 -3.70 -1.04 -1.75
C VAL A 123 -3.02 -0.91 -0.38
N GLY A 124 -2.12 -1.84 -0.06
CA GLY A 124 -1.37 -1.86 1.19
C GLY A 124 -0.47 -0.64 1.34
N THR A 125 0.23 -0.24 0.28
CA THR A 125 1.09 0.97 0.27
C THR A 125 0.24 2.23 0.51
N GLY A 126 -0.90 2.35 -0.15
CA GLY A 126 -1.83 3.46 0.07
C GLY A 126 -2.36 3.54 1.50
N ALA A 127 -2.77 2.40 2.06
CA ALA A 127 -3.21 2.31 3.45
C ALA A 127 -2.10 2.69 4.43
N ALA A 128 -0.85 2.24 4.18
CA ALA A 128 0.31 2.59 4.99
C ALA A 128 0.61 4.09 4.94
N VAL A 129 0.56 4.71 3.76
CA VAL A 129 0.73 6.16 3.56
C VAL A 129 -0.35 6.94 4.33
N LEU A 130 -1.62 6.56 4.19
CA LEU A 130 -2.72 7.19 4.92
C LEU A 130 -2.57 7.05 6.43
N ALA A 131 -2.20 5.86 6.91
CA ALA A 131 -1.93 5.62 8.32
C ALA A 131 -0.75 6.45 8.83
N PHE A 132 0.32 6.58 8.05
CA PHE A 132 1.48 7.39 8.38
C PHE A 132 1.12 8.88 8.46
N VAL A 133 0.40 9.42 7.48
CA VAL A 133 -0.09 10.82 7.46
C VAL A 133 -0.98 11.07 8.67
N ARG A 134 -1.94 10.17 8.96
CA ARG A 134 -2.81 10.27 10.14
C ARG A 134 -2.03 10.26 11.44
N ARG A 135 -1.05 9.35 11.58
CA ARG A 135 -0.19 9.27 12.78
C ARG A 135 0.62 10.54 12.96
N ARG A 136 1.22 11.08 11.90
CA ARG A 136 2.00 12.32 11.95
C ARG A 136 1.11 13.51 12.31
N GLN A 137 -0.05 13.61 11.68
CA GLN A 137 -0.98 14.69 11.98
C GLN A 137 -1.44 14.61 13.44
N ARG A 138 -1.81 13.43 13.93
CA ARG A 138 -2.15 13.22 15.35
C ARG A 138 -1.01 13.67 16.28
N ARG A 139 0.24 13.35 15.95
CA ARG A 139 1.40 13.82 16.74
C ARG A 139 1.52 15.35 16.74
N ILE A 140 1.29 16.01 15.61
CA ILE A 140 1.31 17.49 15.53
C ILE A 140 0.13 18.07 16.32
N GLU A 141 -1.08 17.52 16.17
CA GLU A 141 -2.26 17.93 16.91
C GLU A 141 -2.03 17.82 18.41
N GLU A 142 -1.44 16.71 18.87
CA GLU A 142 -1.13 16.46 20.27
C GLU A 142 -0.02 17.38 20.79
N ALA A 143 1.03 17.62 20.01
CA ALA A 143 2.11 18.54 20.38
C ALA A 143 1.65 20.00 20.47
N CYS A 144 0.64 20.39 19.69
CA CYS A 144 0.10 21.76 19.71
C CYS A 144 -1.19 21.87 20.53
N ALA A 145 -1.70 20.76 21.08
CA ALA A 145 -2.97 20.73 21.77
C ALA A 145 -2.91 21.65 22.99
N ALA A 146 -3.84 22.60 23.09
CA ALA A 146 -4.01 23.34 24.33
C ALA A 146 -4.24 22.35 25.48
N ARG A 147 -3.82 22.74 26.69
CA ARG A 147 -4.14 21.98 27.89
C ARG A 147 -5.65 22.12 28.15
N PRO A 148 -6.39 21.01 28.26
CA PRO A 148 -7.81 21.08 28.54
C PRO A 148 -8.06 21.78 29.88
N PRO A 149 -9.21 22.43 30.04
CA PRO A 149 -9.57 23.10 31.29
C PRO A 149 -9.71 22.10 32.44
N ALA A 150 -9.38 22.52 33.66
CA ALA A 150 -9.42 21.64 34.82
C ALA A 150 -10.88 21.36 35.27
N ALA A 151 -11.75 22.35 35.11
CA ALA A 151 -13.20 22.22 35.31
C ALA A 151 -14.01 22.73 34.10
N PRO A 152 -15.26 22.26 33.90
CA PRO A 152 -16.17 22.85 32.92
C PRO A 152 -16.33 24.36 33.13
N GLY A 153 -16.23 25.15 32.05
CA GLY A 153 -16.34 26.61 32.09
C GLY A 153 -15.02 27.34 32.34
N GLU A 154 -13.95 26.67 32.75
CA GLU A 154 -12.62 27.27 32.82
C GLU A 154 -11.99 27.40 31.42
N PRO A 155 -11.08 28.38 31.21
CA PRO A 155 -10.35 28.50 29.96
C PRO A 155 -9.35 27.34 29.79
N ALA A 156 -9.16 26.91 28.55
CA ALA A 156 -8.02 26.07 28.20
C ALA A 156 -6.71 26.84 28.45
N ALA A 157 -5.63 26.13 28.76
CA ALA A 157 -4.32 26.75 29.00
C ALA A 157 -3.35 26.48 27.84
N CYS A 158 -2.39 27.37 27.63
CA CYS A 158 -1.35 27.22 26.62
C CYS A 158 -0.52 25.94 26.86
N HIS A 159 -0.24 25.18 25.81
CA HIS A 159 0.55 23.96 25.89
C HIS A 159 1.99 24.22 26.35
N VAL A 160 2.58 25.32 25.87
CA VAL A 160 3.94 25.74 26.19
C VAL A 160 4.04 26.39 27.57
N CYS A 161 3.46 27.58 27.75
CA CYS A 161 3.66 28.35 28.98
C CYS A 161 2.63 28.09 30.07
N GLY A 162 1.48 27.47 29.77
CA GLY A 162 0.41 27.26 30.74
C GLY A 162 -0.44 28.50 31.06
N ALA A 163 -0.24 29.63 30.39
CA ALA A 163 -1.12 30.79 30.52
C ALA A 163 -2.56 30.46 30.08
N PRO A 164 -3.59 31.05 30.70
CA PRO A 164 -4.95 30.91 30.19
C PRO A 164 -5.01 31.41 28.74
N LEU A 165 -5.72 30.68 27.89
CA LEU A 165 -6.07 31.13 26.56
C LEU A 165 -7.38 31.88 26.66
N ASP A 166 -7.40 33.12 26.18
CA ASP A 166 -8.64 33.86 26.02
C ASP A 166 -9.52 33.02 25.11
N GLY A 167 -10.62 32.51 25.68
CA GLY A 167 -11.48 31.53 25.04
C GLY A 167 -12.02 32.16 23.78
N GLY A 168 -11.42 31.83 22.63
CA GLY A 168 -11.61 32.56 21.38
C GLY A 168 -13.08 32.85 21.16
N ASP A 169 -13.43 34.13 21.28
CA ASP A 169 -14.77 34.70 21.44
C ASP A 169 -15.81 34.06 20.52
N GLY A 170 -16.38 32.91 20.90
CA GLY A 170 -17.34 32.12 20.09
C GLY A 170 -16.91 31.82 18.64
N GLY A 171 -15.68 32.15 18.25
CA GLY A 171 -15.33 32.46 16.87
C GLY A 171 -14.88 31.24 16.09
N GLY A 172 -15.49 30.06 16.30
CA GLY A 172 -15.29 28.83 15.53
C GLY A 172 -13.84 28.36 15.30
N GLY A 173 -12.86 29.02 15.93
CA GLY A 173 -11.46 28.95 15.59
C GLY A 173 -10.86 27.70 16.17
N VAL A 174 -10.33 26.83 15.31
CA VAL A 174 -9.67 25.59 15.74
C VAL A 174 -8.35 25.88 16.47
N ILE A 175 -7.77 27.08 16.29
CA ILE A 175 -6.45 27.47 16.78
C ILE A 175 -6.54 28.81 17.53
N ALA A 176 -6.07 28.84 18.77
CA ALA A 176 -5.96 30.03 19.61
C ALA A 176 -4.49 30.41 19.84
N ARG A 177 -4.16 31.69 19.68
CA ARG A 177 -2.81 32.20 19.95
C ARG A 177 -2.74 32.66 21.41
N CYS A 178 -1.73 32.18 22.14
CA CYS A 178 -1.52 32.61 23.51
C CYS A 178 -1.07 34.08 23.55
N GLY A 179 -1.80 34.94 24.26
CA GLY A 179 -1.42 36.35 24.44
C GLY A 179 -0.09 36.57 25.17
N PHE A 180 0.39 35.56 25.91
CA PHE A 180 1.62 35.66 26.70
C PHE A 180 2.88 35.24 25.93
N CYS A 181 2.91 34.00 25.42
CA CYS A 181 4.11 33.46 24.75
C CYS A 181 4.00 33.41 23.22
N ALA A 182 2.89 33.89 22.66
CA ALA A 182 2.57 33.90 21.23
C ALA A 182 2.56 32.52 20.55
N ALA A 183 2.59 31.42 21.31
CA ALA A 183 2.45 30.08 20.77
C ALA A 183 1.04 29.85 20.24
N ASP A 184 0.92 29.14 19.11
CA ASP A 184 -0.37 28.72 18.58
C ASP A 184 -0.81 27.40 19.26
N ASN A 185 -2.07 27.33 19.69
CA ASN A 185 -2.61 26.20 20.43
C ASN A 185 -3.86 25.67 19.72
N LEU A 186 -3.93 24.35 19.54
CA LEU A 186 -5.09 23.68 18.96
C LEU A 186 -6.15 23.48 20.05
N VAL A 187 -7.29 24.14 19.90
CA VAL A 187 -8.41 24.16 20.87
C VAL A 187 -9.64 23.39 20.38
N ALA A 188 -9.49 22.57 19.34
CA ALA A 188 -10.57 21.73 18.81
C ALA A 188 -11.11 20.77 19.90
N PRO A 189 -12.44 20.66 20.10
CA PRO A 189 -13.02 19.81 21.16
C PRO A 189 -12.51 18.36 21.14
N ALA A 190 -12.49 17.71 19.97
CA ALA A 190 -12.01 16.34 19.81
C ALA A 190 -10.49 16.17 20.07
N VAL A 191 -9.71 17.26 20.00
CA VAL A 191 -8.28 17.24 20.39
C VAL A 191 -8.15 17.38 21.89
N LEU A 192 -8.91 18.30 22.50
CA LEU A 192 -8.92 18.52 23.95
C LEU A 192 -9.38 17.28 24.72
N GLU A 193 -10.41 16.58 24.24
CA GLU A 193 -10.87 15.31 24.82
C GLU A 193 -9.75 14.24 24.82
N ARG A 194 -9.05 14.09 23.69
CA ARG A 194 -7.91 13.17 23.57
C ARG A 194 -6.74 13.58 24.48
N ALA A 195 -6.46 14.88 24.57
CA ALA A 195 -5.42 15.41 25.45
C ALA A 195 -5.75 15.18 26.93
N ARG A 196 -7.04 15.32 27.31
CA ARG A 196 -7.54 15.05 28.67
C ARG A 196 -7.32 13.61 29.07
N ALA A 197 -7.58 12.66 28.16
CA ALA A 197 -7.37 11.23 28.41
C ALA A 197 -5.89 10.85 28.67
N ARG A 198 -4.92 11.65 28.22
CA ARG A 198 -3.48 11.35 28.35
C ARG A 198 -2.76 12.12 29.45
N GLN A 199 -3.42 13.06 30.14
CA GLN A 199 -2.74 14.08 30.94
C GLN A 199 -2.11 13.60 32.27
N VAL A 200 -2.04 12.30 32.53
CA VAL A 200 -1.49 11.71 33.76
C VAL A 200 -0.02 11.32 33.57
N VAL A 201 0.87 12.29 33.40
CA VAL A 201 2.33 12.05 33.51
C VAL A 201 3.00 13.19 34.27
N LEU A 202 3.50 12.89 35.46
CA LEU A 202 4.31 13.77 36.30
C LEU A 202 5.73 13.88 35.73
N LEU A 203 6.14 15.09 35.35
CA LEU A 203 7.48 15.38 34.83
C LEU A 203 8.42 15.74 35.98
N ARG A 204 9.58 15.08 36.05
CA ARG A 204 10.64 15.34 37.05
C ARG A 204 11.64 16.43 36.62
N SER A 205 11.62 16.90 35.37
CA SER A 205 12.54 17.95 34.87
C SER A 205 11.86 18.91 33.87
N PHE A 206 11.68 20.17 34.28
CA PHE A 206 10.97 21.20 33.50
C PHE A 206 11.72 21.63 32.23
N GLU A 207 13.04 21.81 32.33
CA GLU A 207 13.88 22.28 31.22
C GLU A 207 14.03 21.22 30.11
N GLN A 208 14.22 19.96 30.48
CA GLN A 208 14.26 18.84 29.53
C GLN A 208 12.91 18.65 28.84
N ALA A 209 11.80 18.86 29.55
CA ALA A 209 10.47 18.79 28.94
C ALA A 209 10.28 19.85 27.85
N VAL A 210 10.60 21.11 28.16
CA VAL A 210 10.44 22.23 27.21
C VAL A 210 11.37 22.07 26.00
N SER A 211 12.64 21.71 26.21
CA SER A 211 13.60 21.50 25.12
C SER A 211 13.24 20.28 24.25
N ALA A 212 12.80 19.17 24.85
CA ALA A 212 12.33 18.00 24.11
C ALA A 212 11.07 18.30 23.28
N GLU A 213 10.15 19.12 23.81
CA GLU A 213 8.92 19.52 23.13
C GLU A 213 9.22 20.41 21.90
N LEU A 214 10.11 21.39 22.05
CA LEU A 214 10.60 22.23 20.95
C LEU A 214 11.33 21.41 19.86
N ALA A 215 12.16 20.44 20.27
CA ALA A 215 12.88 19.55 19.35
C ALA A 215 11.97 18.49 18.68
N ALA A 216 10.86 18.11 19.31
CA ALA A 216 9.85 17.24 18.71
C ALA A 216 9.08 17.99 17.61
N PHE A 217 8.77 19.26 17.84
CA PHE A 217 8.04 20.10 16.89
C PHE A 217 8.83 20.32 15.58
N SER A 218 10.14 20.58 15.65
CA SER A 218 10.98 20.75 14.45
C SER A 218 11.08 19.47 13.62
N ARG A 219 11.28 18.31 14.27
CA ARG A 219 11.31 17.00 13.60
C ARG A 219 9.95 16.63 13.00
N ALA A 220 8.86 17.00 13.66
CA ALA A 220 7.51 16.74 13.17
C ALA A 220 7.18 17.55 11.90
N THR A 221 7.87 18.66 11.64
CA THR A 221 7.56 19.58 10.53
C THR A 221 8.49 19.44 9.31
N SER A 222 9.71 18.93 9.44
CA SER A 222 10.65 18.82 8.32
C SER A 222 10.40 17.62 7.39
N GLY A 223 10.48 17.85 6.08
CA GLY A 223 10.88 16.89 5.02
C GLY A 223 9.91 15.77 4.59
N ALA A 224 9.24 15.09 5.51
CA ALA A 224 8.61 13.81 5.14
C ALA A 224 7.32 13.90 4.31
N ALA A 225 6.74 15.09 4.09
CA ALA A 225 5.57 15.23 3.22
C ALA A 225 5.91 15.03 1.74
N ALA A 226 7.05 15.55 1.28
CA ALA A 226 7.53 15.36 -0.09
C ALA A 226 7.91 13.90 -0.35
N ALA A 227 8.58 13.24 0.61
CA ALA A 227 8.93 11.82 0.50
C ALA A 227 7.70 10.91 0.41
N VAL A 228 6.64 11.19 1.19
CA VAL A 228 5.40 10.40 1.14
C VAL A 228 4.69 10.54 -0.21
N VAL A 229 4.63 11.75 -0.77
CA VAL A 229 4.04 11.98 -2.10
C VAL A 229 4.89 11.31 -3.19
N ALA A 230 6.22 11.43 -3.11
CA ALA A 230 7.13 10.79 -4.05
C ALA A 230 6.99 9.25 -4.04
N ILE A 231 6.92 8.63 -2.86
CA ILE A 231 6.72 7.17 -2.72
C ILE A 231 5.34 6.76 -3.27
N ALA A 232 4.28 7.51 -2.96
CA ALA A 232 2.93 7.21 -3.42
C ALA A 232 2.79 7.26 -4.96
N LEU A 233 3.58 8.10 -5.65
CA LEU A 233 3.61 8.18 -7.11
C LEU A 233 4.59 7.18 -7.75
N ALA A 234 5.77 6.99 -7.15
CA ALA A 234 6.81 6.15 -7.73
C ALA A 234 6.47 4.66 -7.68
N VAL A 235 5.82 4.19 -6.61
CA VAL A 235 5.53 2.75 -6.43
C VAL A 235 4.57 2.21 -7.50
N PRO A 236 3.40 2.83 -7.78
CA PRO A 236 2.51 2.36 -8.84
C PRO A 236 3.17 2.40 -10.22
N ALA A 237 3.91 3.48 -10.52
CA ALA A 237 4.61 3.62 -11.79
C ALA A 237 5.68 2.53 -11.97
N ALA A 238 6.47 2.24 -10.94
CA ALA A 238 7.45 1.17 -10.96
C ALA A 238 6.80 -0.21 -11.15
N VAL A 239 5.67 -0.48 -10.47
CA VAL A 239 4.94 -1.75 -10.63
C VAL A 239 4.44 -1.94 -12.06
N VAL A 240 3.88 -0.89 -12.68
CA VAL A 240 3.42 -0.92 -14.08
C VAL A 240 4.60 -1.15 -15.03
N VAL A 241 5.71 -0.43 -14.85
CA VAL A 241 6.90 -0.60 -15.69
C VAL A 241 7.47 -2.02 -15.57
N ILE A 242 7.57 -2.56 -14.36
CA ILE A 242 8.04 -3.94 -14.13
C ILE A 242 7.09 -4.93 -14.79
N ALA A 243 5.78 -4.76 -14.65
CA ALA A 243 4.79 -5.63 -15.30
C ALA A 243 4.92 -5.60 -16.83
N MET A 244 5.07 -4.41 -17.43
CA MET A 244 5.31 -4.29 -18.88
C MET A 244 6.61 -4.96 -19.31
N ILE A 245 7.71 -4.78 -18.56
CA ILE A 245 8.98 -5.43 -18.86
C ILE A 245 8.82 -6.95 -18.82
N VAL A 246 8.13 -7.50 -17.82
CA VAL A 246 7.88 -8.95 -17.70
C VAL A 246 7.07 -9.47 -18.88
N VAL A 247 6.00 -8.77 -19.29
CA VAL A 247 5.19 -9.18 -20.45
C VAL A 247 6.02 -9.13 -21.74
N ILE A 248 6.72 -8.03 -21.99
CA ILE A 248 7.55 -7.85 -23.20
C ILE A 248 8.70 -8.88 -23.24
N THR A 249 9.35 -9.16 -22.10
CA THR A 249 10.41 -10.17 -22.04
C THR A 249 9.89 -11.60 -22.14
N ALA A 250 8.69 -11.89 -21.63
CA ALA A 250 8.05 -13.18 -21.83
C ALA A 250 7.68 -13.42 -23.30
N GLU A 251 7.19 -12.38 -23.99
CA GLU A 251 6.75 -12.47 -25.38
C GLU A 251 7.93 -12.46 -26.38
N SER A 252 9.01 -11.75 -26.04
CA SER A 252 10.23 -11.69 -26.88
C SER A 252 11.13 -12.92 -26.74
N ARG A 253 10.99 -13.71 -25.67
CA ARG A 253 11.71 -14.99 -25.54
C ARG A 253 10.90 -16.09 -26.23
N ARG A 254 10.88 -16.09 -27.57
CA ARG A 254 10.65 -17.32 -28.34
C ARG A 254 11.85 -18.24 -28.07
N VAL A 255 11.76 -19.01 -26.98
CA VAL A 255 12.80 -19.98 -26.63
C VAL A 255 12.71 -21.12 -27.65
N PRO A 256 13.84 -21.68 -28.11
CA PRO A 256 13.81 -22.88 -28.94
C PRO A 256 12.90 -23.94 -28.31
N ALA A 257 12.15 -24.65 -29.16
CA ALA A 257 11.25 -25.70 -28.70
C ALA A 257 11.99 -26.70 -27.79
N ASP A 258 11.37 -27.04 -26.67
CA ASP A 258 11.89 -28.03 -25.74
C ASP A 258 11.85 -29.41 -26.40
N VAL A 259 13.01 -29.85 -26.87
CA VAL A 259 13.21 -31.13 -27.56
C VAL A 259 13.05 -32.34 -26.64
N THR A 260 13.02 -32.14 -25.32
CA THR A 260 12.80 -33.24 -24.36
C THR A 260 11.35 -33.66 -24.29
N VAL A 261 10.42 -32.78 -24.71
CA VAL A 261 8.99 -33.10 -24.76
C VAL A 261 8.70 -33.89 -26.03
N ARG A 262 8.20 -35.11 -25.85
CA ARG A 262 7.87 -36.04 -26.93
C ARG A 262 6.38 -36.01 -27.25
N TYR A 263 6.05 -36.05 -28.54
CA TYR A 263 4.67 -36.04 -29.04
C TYR A 263 4.39 -37.33 -29.79
N VAL A 264 3.13 -37.75 -29.79
CA VAL A 264 2.65 -38.90 -30.55
C VAL A 264 1.41 -38.52 -31.34
N VAL A 265 1.29 -39.07 -32.55
CA VAL A 265 0.05 -39.03 -33.33
C VAL A 265 -0.78 -40.24 -32.98
N VAL A 266 -2.00 -40.01 -32.53
CA VAL A 266 -2.96 -41.06 -32.19
C VAL A 266 -4.21 -40.92 -33.04
N GLY A 267 -4.74 -42.06 -33.47
CA GLY A 267 -6.03 -42.13 -34.14
C GLY A 267 -7.16 -41.83 -33.15
N THR A 268 -7.99 -40.86 -33.48
CA THR A 268 -9.16 -40.44 -32.70
C THR A 268 -10.39 -40.43 -33.62
N PRO A 269 -11.62 -40.33 -33.09
CA PRO A 269 -12.82 -40.25 -33.92
C PRO A 269 -12.82 -39.08 -34.91
N VAL A 270 -12.06 -38.02 -34.61
CA VAL A 270 -11.95 -36.80 -35.44
C VAL A 270 -10.77 -36.85 -36.42
N GLY A 271 -9.98 -37.93 -36.41
CA GLY A 271 -8.81 -38.11 -37.26
C GLY A 271 -7.52 -38.34 -36.47
N GLN A 272 -6.38 -38.09 -37.12
CA GLN A 272 -5.07 -38.23 -36.49
C GLN A 272 -4.76 -36.98 -35.66
N CYS A 273 -4.69 -37.11 -34.34
CA CYS A 273 -4.43 -35.99 -33.45
C CYS A 273 -3.14 -36.17 -32.65
N VAL A 274 -2.48 -35.04 -32.40
CA VAL A 274 -1.21 -34.95 -31.71
C VAL A 274 -1.47 -34.80 -30.23
N GLY A 275 -0.85 -35.64 -29.42
CA GLY A 275 -0.86 -35.48 -27.96
C GLY A 275 0.54 -35.61 -27.37
N LYS A 276 0.68 -35.10 -26.14
CA LYS A 276 1.94 -35.13 -25.39
C LYS A 276 2.08 -36.47 -24.70
N ILE A 277 3.23 -37.13 -24.87
CA ILE A 277 3.53 -38.37 -24.15
C ILE A 277 3.85 -38.02 -22.69
N ALA A 278 3.20 -38.69 -21.75
CA ALA A 278 3.50 -38.60 -20.32
C ALA A 278 3.55 -40.00 -19.70
N VAL A 279 4.43 -40.19 -18.73
CA VAL A 279 4.53 -41.43 -17.95
C VAL A 279 3.88 -41.17 -16.59
N ARG A 280 2.86 -41.95 -16.25
CA ARG A 280 2.20 -41.89 -14.94
C ARG A 280 3.09 -42.50 -13.87
N LYS A 281 2.74 -42.26 -12.60
CA LYS A 281 3.47 -42.81 -11.43
C LYS A 281 3.47 -44.34 -11.38
N ASP A 282 2.50 -44.99 -12.02
CA ASP A 282 2.39 -46.44 -12.15
C ASP A 282 3.25 -47.02 -13.30
N GLY A 283 4.00 -46.17 -14.02
CA GLY A 283 4.80 -46.55 -15.18
C GLY A 283 4.02 -46.66 -16.48
N SER A 284 2.70 -46.46 -16.48
CA SER A 284 1.90 -46.47 -17.70
C SER A 284 2.17 -45.22 -18.55
N THR A 285 2.17 -45.40 -19.87
CA THR A 285 2.31 -44.30 -20.83
C THR A 285 0.92 -43.81 -21.24
N VAL A 286 0.68 -42.52 -21.07
CA VAL A 286 -0.56 -41.85 -21.47
C VAL A 286 -0.27 -40.74 -22.48
N VAL A 287 -1.26 -40.47 -23.32
CA VAL A 287 -1.28 -39.31 -24.21
C VAL A 287 -2.15 -38.25 -23.59
N LEU A 288 -1.57 -37.09 -23.30
CA LEU A 288 -2.28 -35.93 -22.80
C LEU A 288 -2.62 -35.02 -23.98
N PHE A 289 -3.91 -34.80 -24.21
CA PHE A 289 -4.37 -33.74 -25.10
C PHE A 289 -4.56 -32.51 -24.25
N SER A 290 -3.75 -31.47 -24.51
CA SER A 290 -3.74 -30.28 -23.65
C SER A 290 -5.13 -29.62 -23.59
N SER A 291 -5.28 -28.63 -22.71
CA SER A 291 -6.54 -27.93 -22.53
C SER A 291 -7.05 -27.17 -23.76
N PHE A 292 -6.27 -27.10 -24.85
CA PHE A 292 -6.68 -26.60 -26.17
C PHE A 292 -7.24 -27.67 -27.11
N ARG A 293 -7.57 -28.86 -26.59
CA ARG A 293 -8.18 -29.95 -27.36
C ARG A 293 -9.56 -29.57 -27.89
N ARG A 294 -10.00 -30.23 -28.96
CA ARG A 294 -11.41 -30.25 -29.37
C ARG A 294 -12.23 -30.95 -28.29
N ASP A 295 -13.47 -30.53 -28.06
CA ASP A 295 -14.37 -31.14 -27.06
C ASP A 295 -14.58 -32.65 -27.27
N GLU A 296 -14.37 -33.11 -28.50
CA GLU A 296 -14.47 -34.51 -28.92
C GLU A 296 -13.27 -35.38 -28.50
N LEU A 297 -12.17 -34.75 -28.06
CA LEU A 297 -10.97 -35.44 -27.60
C LEU A 297 -11.00 -35.64 -26.08
N PRO A 298 -10.52 -36.79 -25.56
CA PRO A 298 -10.39 -37.00 -24.13
C PRO A 298 -9.25 -36.14 -23.54
N GLU A 299 -9.24 -35.95 -22.22
CA GLU A 299 -8.09 -35.36 -21.50
C GLU A 299 -6.84 -36.21 -21.64
N GLU A 300 -7.04 -37.50 -21.40
CA GLU A 300 -5.99 -38.49 -21.40
C GLU A 300 -6.45 -39.72 -22.16
N GLN A 301 -5.56 -40.27 -22.97
CA GLN A 301 -5.77 -41.55 -23.65
C GLN A 301 -4.65 -42.51 -23.29
N LEU A 302 -5.03 -43.66 -22.72
CA LEU A 302 -4.09 -44.74 -22.43
C LEU A 302 -3.59 -45.35 -23.74
N ILE A 303 -2.27 -45.48 -23.89
CA ILE A 303 -1.67 -46.20 -25.02
C ILE A 303 -1.60 -47.68 -24.63
N ALA A 304 -2.19 -48.55 -25.45
CA ALA A 304 -2.08 -49.99 -25.21
C ALA A 304 -0.60 -50.43 -25.31
N PRO A 305 -0.12 -51.29 -24.40
CA PRO A 305 1.24 -51.81 -24.46
C PRO A 305 1.54 -52.41 -25.84
N GLY A 306 2.65 -51.98 -26.46
CA GLY A 306 3.08 -52.47 -27.78
C GLY A 306 2.42 -51.80 -28.98
N SER A 307 1.54 -50.81 -28.79
CA SER A 307 1.10 -49.97 -29.92
C SER A 307 2.29 -49.20 -30.49
N PRO A 308 2.44 -49.12 -31.82
CA PRO A 308 3.53 -48.35 -32.43
C PRO A 308 3.33 -46.86 -32.09
N ILE A 309 4.24 -46.33 -31.27
CA ILE A 309 4.29 -44.91 -30.93
C ILE A 309 5.22 -44.26 -31.95
N GLU A 310 4.64 -43.57 -32.93
CA GLU A 310 5.42 -42.68 -33.78
C GLU A 310 5.76 -41.44 -32.96
N ASP A 311 7.01 -41.34 -32.57
CA ASP A 311 7.47 -40.27 -31.71
C ASP A 311 7.97 -39.08 -32.55
N LEU A 312 7.31 -37.95 -32.38
CA LEU A 312 7.54 -36.75 -33.17
C LEU A 312 8.23 -35.68 -32.32
N ALA A 313 9.33 -35.16 -32.86
CA ALA A 313 9.98 -33.98 -32.31
C ALA A 313 9.14 -32.72 -32.61
N PRO A 314 9.15 -31.70 -31.72
CA PRO A 314 8.40 -30.45 -31.92
C PRO A 314 8.66 -29.80 -33.29
N GLY A 315 9.91 -29.82 -33.77
CA GLY A 315 10.27 -29.23 -35.07
C GLY A 315 9.64 -29.91 -36.29
N SER A 316 9.23 -31.18 -36.17
CA SER A 316 8.65 -31.95 -37.28
C SER A 316 7.24 -31.50 -37.68
N PHE A 317 6.60 -30.66 -36.87
CA PHE A 317 5.29 -30.10 -37.16
C PHE A 317 5.35 -28.92 -38.11
N VAL A 318 6.50 -28.24 -38.26
CA VAL A 318 6.65 -27.10 -39.17
C VAL A 318 6.38 -27.53 -40.62
N GLY A 319 5.49 -26.81 -41.30
CA GLY A 319 5.02 -27.11 -42.64
C GLY A 319 3.83 -28.08 -42.72
N ARG A 320 3.40 -28.69 -41.61
CA ARG A 320 2.24 -29.60 -41.61
C ARG A 320 0.93 -28.81 -41.58
N ALA A 321 -0.03 -29.27 -42.38
CA ALA A 321 -1.41 -28.81 -42.31
C ALA A 321 -2.09 -29.41 -41.07
N VAL A 322 -2.66 -28.54 -40.24
CA VAL A 322 -3.25 -28.89 -38.96
C VAL A 322 -4.60 -28.22 -38.80
N THR A 323 -5.47 -28.88 -38.04
CA THR A 323 -6.73 -28.34 -37.52
C THR A 323 -6.65 -28.22 -36.01
N SER A 324 -7.20 -27.11 -35.50
CA SER A 324 -7.30 -26.82 -34.08
C SER A 324 -8.70 -26.31 -33.74
N THR A 325 -8.97 -26.05 -32.47
CA THR A 325 -10.20 -25.38 -32.01
C THR A 325 -10.37 -23.98 -32.61
N ARG A 326 -9.29 -23.32 -33.04
CA ARG A 326 -9.29 -21.99 -33.66
C ARG A 326 -9.32 -22.02 -35.19
N GLY A 327 -9.46 -23.20 -35.80
CA GLY A 327 -9.52 -23.38 -37.25
C GLY A 327 -8.35 -24.17 -37.82
N ALA A 328 -8.36 -24.31 -39.15
CA ALA A 328 -7.33 -24.97 -39.94
C ALA A 328 -6.22 -24.00 -40.37
N GLY A 329 -5.02 -24.53 -40.57
CA GLY A 329 -3.90 -23.78 -41.15
C GLY A 329 -2.63 -24.62 -41.24
N VAL A 330 -1.51 -23.98 -41.52
CA VAL A 330 -0.19 -24.61 -41.60
C VAL A 330 0.68 -24.12 -40.46
N VAL A 331 1.34 -25.05 -39.77
CA VAL A 331 2.32 -24.70 -38.73
C VAL A 331 3.51 -24.00 -39.38
N VAL A 332 3.77 -22.76 -39.03
CA VAL A 332 4.90 -21.97 -39.57
C VAL A 332 6.11 -21.99 -38.66
N GLU A 333 5.90 -22.08 -37.34
CA GLU A 333 6.97 -22.08 -36.36
C GLU A 333 6.55 -22.87 -35.12
N VAL A 334 7.53 -23.44 -34.43
CA VAL A 334 7.33 -24.10 -33.14
C VAL A 334 8.34 -23.56 -32.14
N PHE A 335 7.85 -23.08 -31.00
CA PHE A 335 8.67 -22.47 -29.95
C PHE A 335 8.22 -22.94 -28.57
N SER A 336 9.11 -22.86 -27.58
CA SER A 336 8.76 -23.14 -26.19
C SER A 336 8.20 -21.87 -25.53
N SER A 337 7.05 -22.01 -24.88
CA SER A 337 6.45 -21.00 -24.02
C SER A 337 6.58 -21.45 -22.57
N PRO A 338 7.09 -20.60 -21.67
CA PRO A 338 7.14 -20.93 -20.24
C PRO A 338 5.73 -21.11 -19.63
N LEU A 339 4.68 -20.67 -20.31
CA LEU A 339 3.30 -20.78 -19.85
C LEU A 339 2.59 -22.03 -20.39
N THR A 340 2.87 -22.46 -21.62
CA THR A 340 2.07 -23.49 -22.34
C THR A 340 2.91 -24.69 -22.82
N GLY A 341 4.21 -24.71 -22.55
CA GLY A 341 5.14 -25.65 -23.17
C GLY A 341 5.32 -25.35 -24.65
N ASN A 342 5.67 -26.36 -25.46
CA ASN A 342 5.86 -26.12 -26.89
C ASN A 342 4.54 -25.73 -27.55
N THR A 343 4.60 -24.62 -28.27
CA THR A 343 3.49 -23.95 -28.92
C THR A 343 3.83 -23.84 -30.40
N ALA A 344 2.84 -24.10 -31.25
CA ALA A 344 2.91 -23.94 -32.69
C ALA A 344 2.24 -22.63 -33.10
N GLU A 345 2.92 -21.81 -33.89
CA GLU A 345 2.28 -20.73 -34.65
C GLU A 345 1.66 -21.34 -35.91
N VAL A 346 0.34 -21.22 -36.05
CA VAL A 346 -0.43 -21.76 -37.17
C VAL A 346 -0.93 -20.59 -38.02
N ARG A 347 -0.56 -20.59 -39.30
CA ARG A 347 -1.01 -19.59 -40.28
C ARG A 347 -2.18 -20.13 -41.10
N ARG A 348 -3.28 -19.40 -41.11
CA ARG A 348 -4.49 -19.71 -41.89
C ARG A 348 -4.32 -19.29 -43.36
N ASP A 349 -5.22 -19.80 -44.20
CA ASP A 349 -5.27 -19.46 -45.63
C ASP A 349 -5.60 -17.97 -45.88
N ASP A 350 -6.27 -17.31 -44.94
CA ASP A 350 -6.58 -15.87 -44.98
C ASP A 350 -5.38 -14.97 -44.63
N GLY A 351 -4.23 -15.57 -44.32
CA GLY A 351 -3.00 -14.87 -43.94
C GLY A 351 -2.89 -14.51 -42.45
N THR A 352 -3.94 -14.74 -41.64
CA THR A 352 -3.87 -14.55 -40.18
C THR A 352 -3.12 -15.69 -39.51
N SER A 353 -2.44 -15.43 -38.40
CA SER A 353 -1.81 -16.47 -37.56
C SER A 353 -2.41 -16.53 -36.17
N PHE A 354 -2.33 -17.71 -35.56
CA PHE A 354 -2.68 -17.92 -34.16
C PHE A 354 -1.75 -18.94 -33.53
N ASN A 355 -1.52 -18.79 -32.23
CA ASN A 355 -0.76 -19.76 -31.44
C ASN A 355 -1.67 -20.86 -30.92
N SER A 356 -1.22 -22.11 -31.03
CA SER A 356 -1.88 -23.31 -30.50
C SER A 356 -0.87 -24.21 -29.80
N SER A 357 -1.30 -24.87 -28.72
CA SER A 357 -0.52 -25.99 -28.16
C SER A 357 -0.35 -27.07 -29.22
N ILE A 358 0.84 -27.68 -29.31
CA ILE A 358 1.09 -28.82 -30.21
C ILE A 358 0.18 -29.99 -29.82
N ALA A 359 0.03 -30.22 -28.51
CA ALA A 359 -0.86 -31.24 -27.98
C ALA A 359 -2.31 -30.78 -28.10
N GLY A 360 -3.05 -31.31 -29.07
CA GLY A 360 -4.41 -30.88 -29.43
C GLY A 360 -4.56 -30.45 -30.89
N LEU A 361 -3.47 -30.40 -31.67
CA LEU A 361 -3.54 -30.28 -33.11
C LEU A 361 -3.98 -31.61 -33.73
N CYS A 362 -4.84 -31.57 -34.73
CA CYS A 362 -5.16 -32.72 -35.56
C CYS A 362 -4.55 -32.54 -36.95
N LEU A 363 -3.84 -33.54 -37.44
CA LEU A 363 -3.25 -33.54 -38.77
C LEU A 363 -4.38 -33.64 -39.80
N ASP A 364 -4.37 -32.74 -40.78
CA ASP A 364 -5.31 -32.87 -41.90
C ASP A 364 -4.84 -34.02 -42.80
N ALA A 365 -5.75 -34.94 -43.12
CA ALA A 365 -5.44 -36.11 -43.95
C ALA A 365 -5.13 -35.74 -45.40
N ARG A 366 -5.41 -34.48 -45.79
CA ARG A 366 -5.07 -33.97 -47.11
C ARG A 366 -3.61 -33.50 -47.11
N PRO A 367 -2.72 -34.11 -47.92
CA PRO A 367 -1.39 -33.55 -48.12
C PRO A 367 -1.54 -32.13 -48.67
N ALA A 368 -0.76 -31.20 -48.12
CA ALA A 368 -0.66 -29.85 -48.66
C ALA A 368 -0.34 -29.94 -50.16
N ARG A 369 -1.18 -29.32 -50.99
CA ARG A 369 -0.98 -29.28 -52.45
C ARG A 369 0.11 -28.31 -52.83
#